data_AF-A0A1C5YHU1-F1
#
_entry.id   AF-A0A1C5YHU1-F1
#
_cell.length_a   1.000
_cell.length_b   1.000
_cell.length_c   1.000
_cell.angle_alpha   90.00
_cell.angle_beta   90.00
_cell.angle_gamma   90.00
#
_symmetry.space_group_name_H-M   'P 1'
#
loop_
_entity.id
_entity.type
_entity.pdbx_description
1 polymer ?
#
loop_
_entity_poly.entity_id
_entity_poly.type
_entity_poly.pdbx_seq_one_letter_code
_entity_poly.pdbx_strand_id
1 'polypeptide(L)'
;MNYFETSLEEISRSIQLLAQIFEYQVFELQVEERDGEKTGYVPYMMNDAIECYLSFHGLKISGKYEKDYEGEMWAQLEKREGRYGLIIHQGEESVFTMWFDEIREHTNCYRYHEIGHFWREGAEQWRQLVYIIGTIREKYRFLGEEVCNDQEMEIMLLIEFAPFYYYFPINEDPEEWYEKSEEGLWCMRNLAMQAGDKDYLKWIDKYEKHPTKRMEMTLAKKLQDPKRQDLYELICEKVCNASDSYPARNYGERINEKIQRYREQVDKKLKEQGFMGTYPQYESEHLWVQVTEEHPFTILESEDFKFKIQLMISECRDKHPRKNAGFFNGWGRNGKIKRLDF
;
A
#
# COMPACT_ATOMS: atom_id res chain seq x y z
N MET A 1 -24.24 -14.21 11.34
CA MET A 1 -25.06 -13.14 11.93
C MET A 1 -25.12 -12.03 10.88
N ASN A 2 -26.26 -11.36 10.66
CA ASN A 2 -26.32 -10.28 9.69
C ASN A 2 -25.94 -8.97 10.40
N TYR A 3 -24.75 -8.43 10.12
CA TYR A 3 -24.25 -7.21 10.78
C TYR A 3 -24.80 -5.92 10.15
N PHE A 4 -25.52 -6.02 9.04
CA PHE A 4 -26.14 -4.88 8.38
C PHE A 4 -27.52 -5.23 7.82
N GLU A 5 -28.52 -4.45 8.19
CA GLU A 5 -29.88 -4.56 7.66
C GLU A 5 -30.29 -3.26 7.00
N THR A 6 -31.07 -3.35 5.92
CA THR A 6 -31.64 -2.16 5.29
C THR A 6 -33.04 -2.40 4.75
N SER A 7 -33.89 -1.38 4.86
CA SER A 7 -35.24 -1.36 4.29
C SER A 7 -35.32 -0.63 2.95
N LEU A 8 -34.17 -0.24 2.37
CA LEU A 8 -34.11 0.44 1.08
C LEU A 8 -34.45 -0.52 -0.06
N GLU A 9 -35.28 -0.08 -1.00
CA GLU A 9 -35.65 -0.86 -2.20
C GLU A 9 -34.49 -0.93 -3.21
N GLU A 10 -33.71 0.15 -3.34
CA GLU A 10 -32.54 0.23 -4.21
C GLU A 10 -31.26 0.34 -3.37
N ILE A 11 -30.32 -0.57 -3.61
CA ILE A 11 -29.03 -0.62 -2.91
C ILE A 11 -27.94 -0.10 -3.86
N SER A 12 -27.47 1.13 -3.61
CA SER A 12 -26.34 1.72 -4.33
C SER A 12 -24.99 1.12 -3.88
N ARG A 13 -23.93 1.33 -4.68
CA ARG A 13 -22.56 0.87 -4.34
C ARG A 13 -22.11 1.38 -2.96
N SER A 14 -22.36 2.65 -2.64
CA SER A 14 -22.02 3.22 -1.33
C SER A 14 -22.72 2.51 -0.16
N ILE A 15 -23.95 2.00 -0.34
CA ILE A 15 -24.64 1.20 0.68
C ILE A 15 -24.04 -0.22 0.77
N GLN A 16 -23.63 -0.82 -0.35
CA GLN A 16 -22.94 -2.11 -0.35
C GLN A 16 -21.61 -2.03 0.40
N LEU A 17 -20.82 -0.98 0.16
CA LEU A 17 -19.57 -0.72 0.89
C LEU A 17 -19.82 -0.50 2.38
N LEU A 18 -20.88 0.25 2.72
CA LEU A 18 -21.28 0.44 4.12
C LEU A 18 -21.64 -0.88 4.80
N ALA A 19 -22.39 -1.75 4.12
CA ALA A 19 -22.73 -3.06 4.64
C ALA A 19 -21.48 -3.92 4.90
N GLN A 20 -20.52 -3.90 3.96
CA GLN A 20 -19.24 -4.61 4.10
C GLN A 20 -18.38 -4.08 5.26
N ILE A 21 -18.40 -2.77 5.53
CA ILE A 21 -17.71 -2.18 6.70
C ILE A 21 -18.20 -2.82 8.01
N PHE A 22 -19.52 -3.02 8.13
CA PHE A 22 -20.08 -3.73 9.27
C PHE A 22 -19.81 -5.23 9.20
N GLU A 23 -19.87 -5.87 8.03
CA GLU A 23 -19.53 -7.29 7.89
C GLU A 23 -18.10 -7.60 8.37
N TYR A 24 -17.14 -6.74 8.03
CA TYR A 24 -15.74 -6.86 8.44
C TYR A 24 -15.45 -6.30 9.83
N GLN A 25 -16.43 -5.70 10.51
CA GLN A 25 -16.28 -5.14 11.87
C GLN A 25 -15.21 -4.03 11.95
N VAL A 26 -15.12 -3.18 10.92
CA VAL A 26 -14.10 -2.11 10.79
C VAL A 26 -14.71 -0.71 10.77
N PHE A 27 -15.92 -0.53 11.30
CA PHE A 27 -16.57 0.79 11.31
C PHE A 27 -15.82 1.78 12.20
N GLU A 28 -15.29 2.84 11.59
CA GLU A 28 -14.71 3.99 12.28
C GLU A 28 -15.27 5.29 11.70
N LEU A 29 -15.74 6.19 12.56
CA LEU A 29 -16.32 7.46 12.15
C LEU A 29 -15.40 8.63 12.55
N GLN A 30 -14.97 9.41 11.56
CA GLN A 30 -14.42 10.74 11.78
C GLN A 30 -15.45 11.80 11.38
N VAL A 31 -15.57 12.87 12.18
CA VAL A 31 -16.54 13.94 11.93
C VAL A 31 -15.80 15.26 11.79
N GLU A 32 -16.04 15.94 10.69
CA GLU A 32 -15.56 17.30 10.45
C GLU A 32 -16.74 18.28 10.46
N GLU A 33 -16.54 19.47 11.03
CA GLU A 33 -17.52 20.57 11.01
C GLU A 33 -16.94 21.78 10.29
N ARG A 34 -17.62 22.24 9.24
CA ARG A 34 -17.28 23.46 8.49
C ARG A 34 -18.53 24.30 8.29
N ASP A 35 -18.43 25.59 8.59
CA ASP A 35 -19.54 26.55 8.45
C ASP A 35 -20.86 26.13 9.12
N GLY A 36 -20.78 25.35 10.21
CA GLY A 36 -21.93 24.82 10.95
C GLY A 36 -22.57 23.57 10.34
N GLU A 37 -22.01 23.03 9.25
CA GLU A 37 -22.40 21.75 8.65
C GLU A 37 -21.41 20.66 9.03
N LYS A 38 -21.93 19.50 9.44
CA LYS A 38 -21.13 18.32 9.78
C LYS A 38 -21.10 17.33 8.62
N THR A 39 -19.91 16.82 8.33
CA THR A 39 -19.71 15.69 7.43
C THR A 39 -19.01 14.56 8.18
N GLY A 40 -19.57 13.34 8.07
CA GLY A 40 -18.92 12.14 8.58
C GLY A 40 -18.08 11.47 7.49
N TYR A 41 -16.98 10.85 7.87
CA TYR A 41 -16.12 10.06 6.99
C TYR A 41 -15.88 8.69 7.61
N VAL A 42 -16.07 7.65 6.81
CA VAL A 42 -15.81 6.26 7.20
C VAL A 42 -14.90 5.63 6.14
N PRO A 43 -13.65 5.26 6.49
CA PRO A 43 -12.78 4.55 5.57
C PRO A 43 -13.36 3.19 5.19
N TYR A 44 -13.17 2.81 3.93
CA TYR A 44 -13.49 1.47 3.44
C TYR A 44 -12.20 0.69 3.15
N MET A 45 -11.32 1.23 2.31
CA MET A 45 -10.03 0.65 1.98
C MET A 45 -9.01 1.77 1.80
N MET A 46 -7.91 1.73 2.56
CA MET A 46 -6.85 2.72 2.46
C MET A 46 -5.48 2.05 2.49
N ASN A 47 -4.69 2.31 1.46
CA ASN A 47 -3.29 1.94 1.42
C ASN A 47 -2.51 3.00 0.61
N ASP A 48 -1.23 2.74 0.37
CA ASP A 48 -0.36 3.71 -0.32
C ASP A 48 -0.82 4.04 -1.75
N ALA A 49 -1.50 3.11 -2.43
CA ALA A 49 -1.98 3.26 -3.80
C ALA A 49 -3.41 3.80 -3.92
N ILE A 50 -4.24 3.68 -2.88
CA ILE A 50 -5.65 4.06 -2.94
C ILE A 50 -6.21 4.55 -1.60
N GLU A 51 -7.09 5.55 -1.67
CA GLU A 51 -8.00 5.90 -0.58
C GLU A 51 -9.45 5.78 -1.06
N CYS A 52 -10.17 4.83 -0.48
CA CYS A 52 -11.59 4.63 -0.68
C CYS A 52 -12.34 4.81 0.64
N TYR A 53 -13.30 5.73 0.67
CA TYR A 53 -14.06 6.06 1.86
C TYR A 53 -15.47 6.57 1.53
N LEU A 54 -16.34 6.54 2.53
CA LEU A 54 -17.70 7.04 2.45
C LEU A 54 -17.79 8.39 3.18
N SER A 55 -18.45 9.37 2.57
CA SER A 55 -18.80 10.64 3.22
C SER A 55 -20.31 10.75 3.44
N PHE A 56 -20.70 11.25 4.61
CA PHE A 56 -22.07 11.40 5.07
C PHE A 56 -22.38 12.88 5.27
N HIS A 57 -23.12 13.48 4.34
CA HIS A 57 -23.36 14.93 4.31
C HIS A 57 -24.62 15.34 5.09
N GLY A 58 -24.57 16.53 5.70
CA GLY A 58 -25.64 17.03 6.55
C GLY A 58 -25.79 16.24 7.85
N LEU A 59 -24.69 15.66 8.36
CA LEU A 59 -24.69 14.70 9.44
C LEU A 59 -25.23 15.27 10.76
N LYS A 60 -26.09 14.51 11.44
CA LYS A 60 -26.50 14.73 12.83
C LYS A 60 -26.40 13.42 13.58
N ILE A 61 -25.78 13.44 14.76
CA ILE A 61 -25.62 12.25 15.60
C ILE A 61 -26.53 12.39 16.82
N SER A 62 -27.31 11.36 17.09
CA SER A 62 -28.10 11.19 18.32
C SER A 62 -27.54 10.01 19.11
N GLY A 63 -27.37 10.16 20.43
CA GLY A 63 -26.69 9.18 21.27
C GLY A 63 -25.19 9.47 21.39
N LYS A 64 -24.45 8.51 21.97
CA LYS A 64 -23.01 8.64 22.22
C LYS A 64 -22.27 7.61 21.36
N TYR A 65 -21.45 8.08 20.43
CA TYR A 65 -20.49 7.24 19.72
C TYR A 65 -19.25 7.03 20.60
N GLU A 66 -18.92 5.77 20.89
CA GLU A 66 -17.71 5.40 21.61
C GLU A 66 -16.62 5.05 20.60
N LYS A 67 -15.72 6.01 20.34
CA LYS A 67 -14.67 5.89 19.32
C LYS A 67 -13.76 4.67 19.52
N ASP A 68 -13.38 4.42 20.76
CA ASP A 68 -12.43 3.35 21.14
C ASP A 68 -13.15 2.06 21.55
N TYR A 69 -14.37 1.84 21.05
CA TYR A 69 -15.13 0.62 21.34
C TYR A 69 -14.49 -0.60 20.67
N GLU A 70 -14.13 -1.60 21.48
CA GLU A 70 -13.64 -2.90 21.03
C GLU A 70 -14.74 -3.95 21.21
N GLY A 71 -15.38 -4.36 20.11
CA GLY A 71 -16.44 -5.38 20.15
C GLY A 71 -17.24 -5.44 18.86
N GLU A 72 -18.25 -6.32 18.83
CA GLU A 72 -19.12 -6.47 17.67
C GLU A 72 -20.03 -5.25 17.47
N MET A 73 -20.12 -4.78 16.23
CA MET A 73 -21.04 -3.73 15.80
C MET A 73 -22.00 -4.27 14.74
N TRP A 74 -23.25 -3.80 14.79
CA TRP A 74 -24.21 -4.00 13.72
C TRP A 74 -25.01 -2.74 13.48
N ALA A 75 -25.57 -2.62 12.28
CA ALA A 75 -26.33 -1.44 11.91
C ALA A 75 -27.59 -1.74 11.11
N GLN A 76 -28.55 -0.83 11.25
CA GLN A 76 -29.78 -0.80 10.48
C GLN A 76 -29.87 0.53 9.74
N LEU A 77 -30.02 0.46 8.42
CA LEU A 77 -30.18 1.62 7.56
C LEU A 77 -31.62 1.73 7.05
N GLU A 78 -32.25 2.85 7.37
CA GLU A 78 -33.59 3.21 6.91
C GLU A 78 -33.61 4.59 6.26
N LYS A 79 -34.64 4.86 5.44
CA LYS A 79 -34.94 6.19 4.92
C LYS A 79 -36.30 6.65 5.44
N ARG A 80 -36.32 7.77 6.16
CA ARG A 80 -37.54 8.37 6.73
C ARG A 80 -37.61 9.83 6.30
N GLU A 81 -38.76 10.24 5.77
CA GLU A 81 -39.04 11.63 5.39
C GLU A 81 -37.97 12.25 4.47
N GLY A 82 -37.40 11.44 3.58
CA GLY A 82 -36.36 11.88 2.64
C GLY A 82 -34.93 11.86 3.16
N ARG A 83 -34.71 11.53 4.44
CA ARG A 83 -33.39 11.47 5.09
C ARG A 83 -33.00 10.04 5.47
N TYR A 84 -31.72 9.73 5.47
CA TYR A 84 -31.20 8.45 5.95
C TYR A 84 -31.02 8.45 7.46
N GLY A 85 -31.38 7.35 8.10
CA GLY A 85 -31.06 7.03 9.49
C GLY A 85 -30.28 5.72 9.54
N LEU A 86 -29.01 5.81 9.94
CA LEU A 86 -28.16 4.65 10.22
C LEU A 86 -28.07 4.47 11.73
N ILE A 87 -28.78 3.47 12.24
CA ILE A 87 -28.81 3.10 13.66
C ILE A 87 -27.69 2.09 13.87
N ILE A 88 -26.75 2.41 14.75
CA ILE A 88 -25.54 1.62 14.98
C ILE A 88 -25.54 1.17 16.44
N HIS A 89 -25.39 -0.13 16.62
CA HIS A 89 -25.20 -0.75 17.92
C HIS A 89 -23.72 -1.07 18.13
N GLN A 90 -23.18 -0.62 19.24
CA GLN A 90 -21.85 -0.97 19.73
C GLN A 90 -22.05 -1.94 20.91
N GLY A 91 -22.14 -3.24 20.59
CA GLY A 91 -22.61 -4.25 21.53
C GLY A 91 -24.08 -4.06 21.94
N GLU A 92 -24.48 -4.69 23.04
CA GLU A 92 -25.88 -4.70 23.48
C GLU A 92 -26.33 -3.39 24.16
N GLU A 93 -25.40 -2.63 24.77
CA GLU A 93 -25.73 -1.53 25.67
C GLU A 93 -25.61 -0.13 25.05
N SER A 94 -24.83 0.01 23.98
CA SER A 94 -24.58 1.30 23.34
C SER A 94 -25.22 1.36 21.96
N VAL A 95 -26.04 2.39 21.75
CA VAL A 95 -26.66 2.67 20.46
C VAL A 95 -26.56 4.16 20.16
N PHE A 96 -26.20 4.47 18.93
CA PHE A 96 -26.26 5.82 18.39
C PHE A 96 -26.85 5.81 16.98
N THR A 97 -27.30 6.96 16.52
CA THR A 97 -27.91 7.09 15.20
C THR A 97 -27.25 8.22 14.43
N MET A 98 -26.78 7.92 13.23
CA MET A 98 -26.33 8.90 12.25
C MET A 98 -27.50 9.23 11.32
N TRP A 99 -27.95 10.48 11.39
CA TRP A 99 -28.91 11.04 10.46
C TRP A 99 -28.17 11.86 9.40
N PHE A 100 -28.34 11.55 8.12
CA PHE A 100 -27.65 12.25 7.03
C PHE A 100 -28.52 12.35 5.77
N ASP A 101 -28.26 13.36 4.96
CA ASP A 101 -29.06 13.66 3.78
C ASP A 101 -28.53 12.91 2.55
N GLU A 102 -27.23 12.68 2.48
CA GLU A 102 -26.56 12.01 1.36
C GLU A 102 -25.35 11.19 1.82
N ILE A 103 -25.13 10.05 1.17
CA ILE A 103 -23.92 9.24 1.28
C ILE A 103 -23.20 9.22 -0.07
N ARG A 104 -21.90 9.48 -0.08
CA ARG A 104 -21.06 9.45 -1.29
C ARG A 104 -19.85 8.56 -1.08
N GLU A 105 -19.50 7.82 -2.11
CA GLU A 105 -18.23 7.10 -2.21
C GLU A 105 -17.18 8.01 -2.85
N HIS A 106 -15.98 7.97 -2.31
CA HIS A 106 -14.79 8.61 -2.87
C HIS A 106 -13.74 7.53 -3.10
N THR A 107 -13.17 7.49 -4.30
CA THR A 107 -12.13 6.52 -4.67
C THR A 107 -11.01 7.27 -5.38
N ASN A 108 -9.88 7.42 -4.71
CA ASN A 108 -8.74 8.18 -5.23
C ASN A 108 -7.51 7.28 -5.30
N CYS A 109 -6.98 7.07 -6.50
CA CYS A 109 -5.72 6.35 -6.71
C CYS A 109 -4.54 7.32 -6.74
N TYR A 110 -3.42 6.91 -6.17
CA TYR A 110 -2.23 7.74 -6.03
C TYR A 110 -0.97 7.04 -6.51
N ARG A 111 0.02 7.84 -6.87
CA ARG A 111 1.38 7.37 -7.14
C ARG A 111 2.01 6.82 -5.86
N TYR A 112 2.49 5.59 -5.91
CA TYR A 112 2.92 4.80 -4.74
C TYR A 112 4.36 4.25 -4.85
N HIS A 113 4.97 4.22 -6.05
CA HIS A 113 6.28 3.58 -6.24
C HIS A 113 7.45 4.29 -5.53
N GLU A 114 7.25 5.53 -5.08
CA GLU A 114 8.22 6.31 -4.28
C GLU A 114 8.04 6.05 -2.76
N ILE A 115 6.97 5.38 -2.36
CA ILE A 115 6.64 5.10 -0.97
C ILE A 115 7.34 3.82 -0.53
N GLY A 116 7.96 3.84 0.65
CA GLY A 116 8.72 2.71 1.15
C GLY A 116 8.68 2.57 2.66
N HIS A 117 8.26 1.39 3.13
CA HIS A 117 8.23 1.04 4.55
C HIS A 117 9.31 -0.01 4.88
N PHE A 118 9.95 0.13 6.03
CA PHE A 118 11.01 -0.79 6.49
C PHE A 118 10.72 -1.29 7.91
N TRP A 119 9.80 -2.26 8.02
CA TRP A 119 9.43 -2.89 9.30
C TRP A 119 10.36 -4.03 9.70
N ARG A 120 11.08 -4.63 8.74
CA ARG A 120 11.99 -5.75 8.96
C ARG A 120 13.34 -5.53 8.29
N GLU A 121 14.41 -5.89 8.99
CA GLU A 121 15.77 -5.83 8.47
C GLU A 121 16.06 -6.98 7.49
N GLY A 122 16.91 -6.68 6.51
CA GLY A 122 17.43 -7.61 5.53
C GLY A 122 16.52 -7.80 4.31
N ALA A 123 17.15 -7.77 3.13
CA ALA A 123 16.52 -7.90 1.82
C ALA A 123 15.41 -6.85 1.57
N GLU A 124 15.63 -5.63 2.07
CA GLU A 124 14.72 -4.50 2.00
C GLU A 124 14.24 -4.21 0.57
N GLN A 125 15.10 -4.39 -0.43
CA GLN A 125 14.75 -4.23 -1.84
C GLN A 125 13.63 -5.17 -2.28
N TRP A 126 13.64 -6.42 -1.80
CA TRP A 126 12.60 -7.40 -2.11
C TRP A 126 11.38 -7.22 -1.23
N ARG A 127 11.55 -6.87 0.06
CA ARG A 127 10.43 -6.60 0.97
C ARG A 127 9.59 -5.43 0.50
N GLN A 128 10.21 -4.37 -0.01
CA GLN A 128 9.50 -3.23 -0.59
C GLN A 128 8.68 -3.63 -1.82
N LEU A 129 9.26 -4.41 -2.74
CA LEU A 129 8.51 -4.88 -3.90
C LEU A 129 7.31 -5.77 -3.50
N VAL A 130 7.51 -6.66 -2.54
CA VAL A 130 6.40 -7.50 -2.02
C VAL A 130 5.32 -6.64 -1.39
N TYR A 131 5.68 -5.63 -0.61
CA TYR A 131 4.72 -4.68 -0.06
C TYR A 131 3.94 -3.95 -1.16
N ILE A 132 4.64 -3.32 -2.12
CA ILE A 132 4.01 -2.55 -3.19
C ILE A 132 3.08 -3.42 -4.04
N ILE A 133 3.50 -4.63 -4.40
CA ILE A 133 2.67 -5.53 -5.20
C ILE A 133 1.46 -6.02 -4.39
N GLY A 134 1.62 -6.26 -3.08
CA GLY A 134 0.51 -6.53 -2.17
C GLY A 134 -0.50 -5.38 -2.14
N THR A 135 -0.04 -4.13 -2.03
CA THR A 135 -0.88 -2.92 -2.08
C THR A 135 -1.72 -2.85 -3.37
N ILE A 136 -1.13 -3.19 -4.53
CA ILE A 136 -1.85 -3.27 -5.81
C ILE A 136 -2.89 -4.41 -5.77
N ARG A 137 -2.53 -5.57 -5.23
CA ARG A 137 -3.43 -6.72 -5.16
C ARG A 137 -4.62 -6.48 -4.22
N GLU A 138 -4.41 -5.83 -3.08
CA GLU A 138 -5.48 -5.46 -2.16
C GLU A 138 -6.45 -4.48 -2.81
N LYS A 139 -5.92 -3.47 -3.51
CA LYS A 139 -6.72 -2.53 -4.31
C LYS A 139 -7.67 -3.28 -5.26
N TYR A 140 -7.18 -4.27 -6.01
CA TYR A 140 -8.01 -5.14 -6.85
C TYR A 140 -9.01 -5.99 -6.03
N ARG A 141 -8.54 -6.63 -4.96
CA ARG A 141 -9.35 -7.56 -4.14
C ARG A 141 -10.58 -6.89 -3.53
N PHE A 142 -10.44 -5.66 -3.03
CA PHE A 142 -11.52 -4.96 -2.33
C PHE A 142 -12.38 -4.10 -3.25
N LEU A 143 -11.82 -3.55 -4.32
CA LEU A 143 -12.52 -2.55 -5.14
C LEU A 143 -12.72 -2.95 -6.60
N GLY A 144 -12.23 -4.12 -7.02
CA GLY A 144 -12.43 -4.66 -8.36
C GLY A 144 -11.38 -4.20 -9.39
N GLU A 145 -11.60 -4.63 -10.63
CA GLU A 145 -10.72 -4.34 -11.77
C GLU A 145 -10.75 -2.85 -12.15
N GLU A 146 -11.90 -2.18 -11.95
CA GLU A 146 -12.16 -0.80 -12.36
C GLU A 146 -11.22 0.25 -11.73
N VAL A 147 -10.57 -0.08 -10.62
CA VAL A 147 -9.59 0.81 -10.00
C VAL A 147 -8.16 0.54 -10.49
N CYS A 148 -7.89 -0.59 -11.13
CA CYS A 148 -6.57 -1.00 -11.59
C CYS A 148 -6.34 -0.66 -13.07
N ASN A 149 -5.11 -0.30 -13.43
CA ASN A 149 -4.71 -0.19 -14.83
C ASN A 149 -4.14 -1.51 -15.37
N ASP A 150 -4.01 -1.63 -16.70
CA ASP A 150 -3.51 -2.85 -17.35
C ASP A 150 -2.13 -3.30 -16.82
N GLN A 151 -1.25 -2.35 -16.49
CA GLN A 151 0.09 -2.65 -16.00
C GLN A 151 0.07 -3.18 -14.55
N GLU A 152 -0.84 -2.67 -13.71
CA GLU A 152 -1.13 -3.23 -12.38
C GLU A 152 -1.67 -4.65 -12.49
N MET A 153 -2.61 -4.88 -13.42
CA MET A 153 -3.21 -6.19 -13.67
C MET A 153 -2.16 -7.23 -14.09
N GLU A 154 -1.16 -6.83 -14.90
CA GLU A 154 -0.06 -7.70 -15.33
C GLU A 154 0.84 -8.16 -14.16
N ILE A 155 1.07 -7.29 -13.16
CA ILE A 155 2.10 -7.52 -12.13
C ILE A 155 1.54 -7.94 -10.77
N MET A 156 0.28 -7.60 -10.45
CA MET A 156 -0.28 -7.85 -9.11
C MET A 156 -0.26 -9.32 -8.70
N LEU A 157 -0.40 -10.25 -9.67
CA LEU A 157 -0.37 -11.69 -9.43
C LEU A 157 1.01 -12.18 -8.95
N LEU A 158 2.06 -11.37 -9.09
CA LEU A 158 3.37 -11.72 -8.59
C LEU A 158 3.38 -11.90 -7.06
N ILE A 159 2.45 -11.28 -6.31
CA ILE A 159 2.34 -11.52 -4.87
C ILE A 159 2.03 -12.98 -4.56
N GLU A 160 1.25 -13.66 -5.41
CA GLU A 160 0.82 -15.06 -5.26
C GLU A 160 1.93 -16.07 -5.59
N PHE A 161 3.10 -15.60 -6.04
CA PHE A 161 4.29 -16.43 -6.21
C PHE A 161 4.85 -16.81 -4.83
N ALA A 162 4.56 -18.03 -4.37
CA ALA A 162 4.89 -18.49 -3.01
C ALA A 162 6.30 -18.13 -2.46
N PRO A 163 7.41 -18.14 -3.24
CA PRO A 163 8.70 -17.67 -2.75
C PRO A 163 8.74 -16.19 -2.30
N PHE A 164 7.87 -15.32 -2.80
CA PHE A 164 7.74 -13.94 -2.34
C PHE A 164 7.30 -13.83 -0.89
N TYR A 165 6.60 -14.83 -0.35
CA TYR A 165 6.14 -14.85 1.05
C TYR A 165 7.31 -14.78 2.04
N TYR A 166 8.51 -15.21 1.63
CA TYR A 166 9.73 -15.03 2.43
C TYR A 166 10.06 -13.55 2.74
N TYR A 167 9.65 -12.66 1.84
CA TYR A 167 9.87 -11.21 1.93
C TYR A 167 8.64 -10.46 2.44
N PHE A 168 7.63 -11.16 2.97
CA PHE A 168 6.47 -10.48 3.52
C PHE A 168 6.88 -9.47 4.59
N PRO A 169 6.37 -8.23 4.50
CA PRO A 169 7.03 -7.10 5.12
C PRO A 169 6.67 -6.97 6.62
N ILE A 170 5.59 -7.62 7.07
CA ILE A 170 5.12 -7.67 8.47
C ILE A 170 5.23 -9.08 9.07
N ASN A 171 4.96 -9.22 10.37
CA ASN A 171 5.05 -10.49 11.10
C ASN A 171 3.70 -11.21 11.17
N GLU A 172 3.11 -11.45 10.01
CA GLU A 172 1.86 -12.18 9.82
C GLU A 172 2.05 -13.29 8.79
N ASP A 173 1.15 -14.27 8.76
CA ASP A 173 1.18 -15.32 7.75
C ASP A 173 0.67 -14.76 6.41
N PRO A 174 1.49 -14.71 5.34
CA PRO A 174 1.04 -14.19 4.05
C PRO A 174 -0.10 -15.02 3.46
N GLU A 175 -0.24 -16.28 3.87
CA GLU A 175 -1.34 -17.16 3.44
C GLU A 175 -2.71 -16.74 4.01
N GLU A 176 -2.76 -15.89 5.04
CA GLU A 176 -4.02 -15.26 5.52
C GLU A 176 -4.51 -14.16 4.55
N TRP A 177 -3.59 -13.59 3.77
CA TRP A 177 -3.85 -12.45 2.89
C TRP A 177 -3.93 -12.85 1.41
N TYR A 178 -3.12 -13.82 0.99
CA TYR A 178 -2.94 -14.18 -0.42
C TYR A 178 -2.91 -15.69 -0.61
N GLU A 179 -3.66 -16.15 -1.60
CA GLU A 179 -3.56 -17.54 -2.05
C GLU A 179 -2.34 -17.71 -2.96
N LYS A 180 -1.66 -18.84 -2.85
CA LYS A 180 -0.61 -19.21 -3.81
C LYS A 180 -1.28 -19.73 -5.07
N SER A 181 -0.83 -19.28 -6.23
CA SER A 181 -1.47 -19.63 -7.49
C SER A 181 -0.46 -20.07 -8.55
N GLU A 182 -0.96 -20.79 -9.57
CA GLU A 182 -0.18 -21.05 -10.77
C GLU A 182 0.11 -19.74 -11.50
N GLU A 183 -0.87 -18.84 -11.57
CA GLU A 183 -0.79 -17.54 -12.20
C GLU A 183 0.36 -16.69 -11.64
N GLY A 184 0.58 -16.71 -10.32
CA GLY A 184 1.73 -16.05 -9.70
C GLY A 184 3.07 -16.67 -10.10
N LEU A 185 3.12 -18.00 -10.22
CA LEU A 185 4.30 -18.70 -10.77
C LEU A 185 4.55 -18.34 -12.24
N TRP A 186 3.51 -18.27 -13.06
CA TRP A 186 3.58 -17.85 -14.45
C TRP A 186 4.01 -16.39 -14.60
N CYS A 187 3.52 -15.50 -13.73
CA CYS A 187 3.93 -14.10 -13.67
C CYS A 187 5.45 -13.99 -13.43
N MET A 188 5.96 -14.66 -12.40
CA MET A 188 7.42 -14.69 -12.12
C MET A 188 8.21 -15.32 -13.28
N ARG A 189 7.72 -16.40 -13.90
CA ARG A 189 8.35 -17.03 -15.06
C ARG A 189 8.46 -16.05 -16.22
N ASN A 190 7.39 -15.31 -16.54
CA ASN A 190 7.38 -14.33 -17.62
C ASN A 190 8.38 -13.19 -17.35
N LEU A 191 8.43 -12.68 -16.11
CA LEU A 191 9.39 -11.67 -15.69
C LEU A 191 10.84 -12.17 -15.81
N ALA A 192 11.12 -13.39 -15.34
CA ALA A 192 12.45 -14.01 -15.48
C ALA A 192 12.86 -14.22 -16.94
N MET A 193 11.90 -14.54 -17.82
CA MET A 193 12.14 -14.66 -19.26
C MET A 193 12.46 -13.31 -19.90
N GLN A 194 11.69 -12.26 -19.59
CA GLN A 194 11.94 -10.90 -20.07
C GLN A 194 13.29 -10.35 -19.58
N ALA A 195 13.67 -10.64 -18.34
CA ALA A 195 14.97 -10.30 -17.78
C ALA A 195 16.13 -11.18 -18.32
N GLY A 196 15.84 -12.22 -19.11
CA GLY A 196 16.84 -13.12 -19.65
C GLY A 196 17.50 -14.07 -18.62
N ASP A 197 16.92 -14.25 -17.43
CA ASP A 197 17.48 -15.09 -16.36
C ASP A 197 17.21 -16.59 -16.59
N LYS A 198 17.99 -17.16 -17.52
CA LYS A 198 17.94 -18.60 -17.86
C LYS A 198 18.26 -19.52 -16.68
N ASP A 199 19.00 -19.07 -15.67
CA ASP A 199 19.33 -19.90 -14.51
C ASP A 199 18.14 -19.95 -13.53
N TYR A 200 17.47 -18.82 -13.30
CA TYR A 200 16.30 -18.77 -12.43
C TYR A 200 15.10 -19.49 -13.05
N LEU A 201 14.91 -19.39 -14.38
CA LEU A 201 13.93 -20.19 -15.10
C LEU A 201 14.09 -21.70 -14.85
N LYS A 202 15.33 -22.23 -14.83
CA LYS A 202 15.58 -23.64 -14.49
C LYS A 202 15.19 -23.99 -13.05
N TRP A 203 15.27 -23.03 -12.11
CA TRP A 203 14.81 -23.23 -10.75
C TRP A 203 13.29 -23.19 -10.65
N ILE A 204 12.64 -22.29 -11.39
CA ILE A 204 11.18 -22.23 -11.55
C ILE A 204 10.66 -23.57 -12.10
N ASP A 205 11.27 -24.10 -13.17
CA ASP A 205 10.87 -25.39 -13.77
C ASP A 205 11.03 -26.59 -12.80
N LYS A 206 12.00 -26.52 -11.89
CA LYS A 206 12.18 -27.54 -10.84
C LYS A 206 11.10 -27.42 -9.77
N TYR A 207 10.77 -26.20 -9.38
CA TYR A 207 9.73 -25.91 -8.39
C TYR A 207 8.34 -26.30 -8.88
N GLU A 208 8.00 -25.95 -10.13
CA GLU A 208 6.73 -26.35 -10.76
C GLU A 208 6.51 -27.87 -10.71
N LYS A 209 7.58 -28.66 -10.92
CA LYS A 209 7.52 -30.13 -10.84
C LYS A 209 7.46 -30.66 -9.40
N HIS A 210 7.98 -29.90 -8.43
CA HIS A 210 8.10 -30.34 -7.03
C HIS A 210 7.88 -29.16 -6.05
N PRO A 211 6.63 -28.67 -5.91
CA PRO A 211 6.32 -27.47 -5.14
C PRO A 211 6.35 -27.77 -3.63
N THR A 212 7.54 -27.70 -3.05
CA THR A 212 7.77 -27.91 -1.61
C THR A 212 8.18 -26.62 -0.93
N LYS A 213 7.87 -26.46 0.36
CA LYS A 213 8.34 -25.33 1.19
C LYS A 213 9.86 -25.14 1.14
N ARG A 214 10.63 -26.23 1.04
CA ARG A 214 12.09 -26.18 0.85
C ARG A 214 12.47 -25.54 -0.49
N MET A 215 11.72 -25.82 -1.54
CA MET A 215 11.95 -25.21 -2.85
C MET A 215 11.50 -23.75 -2.90
N GLU A 216 10.39 -23.41 -2.23
CA GLU A 216 9.99 -22.00 -2.05
C GLU A 216 11.12 -21.18 -1.42
N MET A 217 11.66 -21.65 -0.29
CA MET A 217 12.78 -21.04 0.40
C MET A 217 14.06 -20.96 -0.46
N THR A 218 14.30 -21.96 -1.31
CA THR A 218 15.47 -21.98 -2.18
C THR A 218 15.35 -20.93 -3.29
N LEU A 219 14.17 -20.80 -3.91
CA LEU A 219 13.88 -19.77 -4.90
C LEU A 219 14.00 -18.38 -4.30
N ALA A 220 13.42 -18.15 -3.12
CA ALA A 220 13.59 -16.90 -2.39
C ALA A 220 15.07 -16.57 -2.20
N LYS A 221 15.86 -17.47 -1.61
CA LYS A 221 17.31 -17.25 -1.44
C LYS A 221 18.05 -16.98 -2.76
N LYS A 222 17.60 -17.56 -3.88
CA LYS A 222 18.18 -17.30 -5.21
C LYS A 222 17.88 -15.88 -5.72
N LEU A 223 16.74 -15.27 -5.36
CA LEU A 223 16.46 -13.88 -5.69
C LEU A 223 17.44 -12.89 -5.04
N GLN A 224 18.08 -13.26 -3.92
CA GLN A 224 19.12 -12.45 -3.30
C GLN A 224 20.49 -12.55 -4.00
N ASP A 225 20.66 -13.43 -4.99
CA ASP A 225 21.91 -13.54 -5.76
C ASP A 225 22.02 -12.35 -6.74
N PRO A 226 23.16 -11.63 -6.81
CA PRO A 226 23.39 -10.51 -7.72
C PRO A 226 23.12 -10.82 -9.20
N LYS A 227 23.15 -12.09 -9.60
CA LYS A 227 22.71 -12.51 -10.95
C LYS A 227 21.26 -12.14 -11.27
N ARG A 228 20.44 -11.82 -10.26
CA ARG A 228 19.01 -11.50 -10.37
C ARG A 228 18.77 -9.99 -10.33
N GLN A 229 19.83 -9.19 -10.38
CA GLN A 229 19.72 -7.74 -10.42
C GLN A 229 18.87 -7.26 -11.61
N ASP A 230 19.03 -7.86 -12.80
CA ASP A 230 18.23 -7.50 -13.99
C ASP A 230 16.74 -7.82 -13.80
N LEU A 231 16.42 -8.97 -13.18
CA LEU A 231 15.05 -9.34 -12.83
C LEU A 231 14.44 -8.37 -11.82
N TYR A 232 15.20 -8.00 -10.78
CA TYR A 232 14.77 -7.02 -9.78
C TYR A 232 14.48 -5.65 -10.41
N GLU A 233 15.41 -5.13 -11.23
CA GLU A 233 15.26 -3.83 -11.88
C GLU A 233 14.08 -3.82 -12.85
N LEU A 234 13.84 -4.92 -13.59
CA LEU A 234 12.66 -5.07 -14.44
C LEU A 234 11.35 -5.00 -13.64
N ILE A 235 11.28 -5.68 -12.49
CA ILE A 235 10.09 -5.64 -11.62
C ILE A 235 9.89 -4.22 -11.10
N CYS A 236 10.96 -3.54 -10.66
CA CYS A 236 10.89 -2.14 -10.26
C CYS A 236 10.38 -1.25 -11.39
N GLU A 237 10.88 -1.42 -12.61
CA GLU A 237 10.47 -0.63 -13.78
C GLU A 237 8.97 -0.82 -14.07
N LYS A 238 8.48 -2.06 -14.07
CA LYS A 238 7.06 -2.36 -14.26
C LYS A 238 6.20 -1.73 -13.16
N VAL A 239 6.63 -1.78 -11.90
CA VAL A 239 5.94 -1.10 -10.79
C VAL A 239 5.94 0.41 -10.98
N CYS A 240 7.06 1.02 -11.39
CA CYS A 240 7.12 2.46 -11.62
C CYS A 240 6.16 2.87 -12.75
N ASN A 241 6.22 2.17 -13.89
CA ASN A 241 5.33 2.43 -15.03
C ASN A 241 3.84 2.31 -14.65
N ALA A 242 3.48 1.24 -13.92
CA ALA A 242 2.12 1.02 -13.45
C ALA A 242 1.64 2.12 -12.49
N SER A 243 2.55 2.72 -11.73
CA SER A 243 2.26 3.75 -10.73
C SER A 243 2.25 5.17 -11.32
N ASP A 244 3.04 5.44 -12.36
CA ASP A 244 3.28 6.76 -12.95
C ASP A 244 2.03 7.39 -13.58
N SER A 245 1.03 6.58 -13.95
CA SER A 245 -0.25 7.10 -14.46
C SER A 245 -1.08 7.81 -13.40
N TYR A 246 -0.82 7.56 -12.11
CA TYR A 246 -1.59 8.12 -11.00
C TYR A 246 -1.02 9.46 -10.52
N PRO A 247 -1.88 10.38 -10.05
CA PRO A 247 -1.41 11.64 -9.48
C PRO A 247 -0.66 11.43 -8.17
N ALA A 248 0.25 12.34 -7.85
CA ALA A 248 0.79 12.44 -6.50
C ALA A 248 -0.32 12.86 -5.51
N ARG A 249 -0.20 12.46 -4.24
CA ARG A 249 -1.09 12.90 -3.16
C ARG A 249 -1.03 14.42 -3.02
N ASN A 250 -2.20 15.04 -2.79
CA ASN A 250 -2.32 16.47 -2.61
C ASN A 250 -2.88 16.78 -1.21
N TYR A 251 -2.03 17.38 -0.37
CA TYR A 251 -2.36 17.74 1.01
C TYR A 251 -2.77 19.21 1.18
N GLY A 252 -2.96 19.93 0.08
CA GLY A 252 -3.13 21.38 0.06
C GLY A 252 -1.80 22.14 0.02
N GLU A 253 -1.86 23.39 -0.44
CA GLU A 253 -0.70 24.24 -0.78
C GLU A 253 0.35 24.27 0.33
N ARG A 254 -0.05 24.60 1.56
CA ARG A 254 0.86 24.74 2.71
C ARG A 254 1.64 23.46 3.02
N ILE A 255 0.99 22.30 3.00
CA ILE A 255 1.63 21.02 3.32
C ILE A 255 2.51 20.56 2.15
N ASN A 256 2.03 20.71 0.92
CA ASN A 256 2.80 20.39 -0.27
C ASN A 256 4.09 21.22 -0.36
N GLU A 257 4.05 22.52 -0.05
CA GLU A 257 5.25 23.35 0.05
C GLU A 257 6.22 22.85 1.12
N LYS A 258 5.71 22.38 2.26
CA LYS A 258 6.54 21.82 3.34
C LYS A 258 7.25 20.53 2.88
N ILE A 259 6.52 19.63 2.21
CA ILE A 259 7.07 18.41 1.60
C ILE A 259 8.18 18.77 0.59
N GLN A 260 7.90 19.74 -0.29
CA GLN A 260 8.85 20.18 -1.29
C GLN A 260 10.14 20.74 -0.67
N ARG A 261 10.03 21.54 0.41
CA ARG A 261 11.19 22.02 1.18
C ARG A 261 12.01 20.87 1.78
N TYR A 262 11.37 19.80 2.25
CA TYR A 262 12.11 18.62 2.74
C TYR A 262 12.87 17.91 1.62
N ARG A 263 12.24 17.72 0.45
CA ARG A 263 12.91 17.15 -0.74
C ARG A 263 14.13 17.98 -1.16
N GLU A 264 13.99 19.31 -1.19
CA GLU A 264 15.08 20.26 -1.51
C GLU A 264 16.22 20.21 -0.49
N GLN A 265 15.91 20.08 0.81
CA GLN A 265 16.92 19.92 1.86
C GLN A 265 17.71 18.61 1.69
N VAL A 266 17.03 17.51 1.34
CA VAL A 266 17.69 16.22 1.05
C VAL A 266 18.59 16.33 -0.17
N ASP A 267 18.07 16.88 -1.27
CA ASP A 267 18.81 17.07 -2.52
C ASP A 267 20.08 17.91 -2.29
N LYS A 268 19.95 19.05 -1.60
CA LYS A 268 21.10 19.89 -1.24
C LYS A 268 22.12 19.14 -0.40
N LYS A 269 21.68 18.42 0.64
CA LYS A 269 22.56 17.68 1.55
C LYS A 269 23.32 16.56 0.85
N LEU A 270 22.68 15.82 -0.05
CA LEU A 270 23.34 14.77 -0.82
C LEU A 270 24.35 15.35 -1.82
N LYS A 271 24.00 16.44 -2.50
CA LYS A 271 24.93 17.15 -3.41
C LYS A 271 26.14 17.73 -2.68
N GLU A 272 25.96 18.31 -1.50
CA GLU A 272 27.06 18.79 -0.64
C GLU A 272 27.99 17.65 -0.18
N GLN A 273 27.47 16.42 -0.10
CA GLN A 273 28.24 15.20 0.19
C GLN A 273 28.94 14.61 -1.04
N GLY A 274 28.83 15.25 -2.21
CA GLY A 274 29.48 14.82 -3.44
C GLY A 274 28.70 13.77 -4.24
N PHE A 275 27.42 13.53 -3.91
CA PHE A 275 26.56 12.71 -4.75
C PHE A 275 26.13 13.47 -6.01
N MET A 276 26.05 12.76 -7.13
CA MET A 276 25.46 13.20 -8.40
C MET A 276 24.06 12.61 -8.56
N GLY A 277 23.22 13.25 -9.38
CA GLY A 277 21.85 12.81 -9.63
C GLY A 277 20.80 13.84 -9.21
N THR A 278 19.55 13.39 -9.16
CA THR A 278 18.38 14.21 -8.84
C THR A 278 17.39 13.38 -8.05
N TYR A 279 16.66 14.02 -7.14
CA TYR A 279 15.61 13.36 -6.38
C TYR A 279 14.70 12.49 -7.27
N PRO A 280 14.42 11.22 -6.89
CA PRO A 280 14.81 10.53 -5.66
C PRO A 280 16.10 9.67 -5.78
N GLN A 281 16.92 9.83 -6.82
CA GLN A 281 18.03 8.93 -7.14
C GLN A 281 19.38 9.63 -7.21
N TYR A 282 20.35 9.08 -6.48
CA TYR A 282 21.69 9.66 -6.40
C TYR A 282 22.78 8.58 -6.41
N GLU A 283 23.95 8.96 -6.90
CA GLU A 283 25.11 8.10 -6.93
C GLU A 283 26.39 8.83 -6.56
N SER A 284 27.37 8.07 -6.07
CA SER A 284 28.77 8.46 -5.96
C SER A 284 29.63 7.29 -6.41
N GLU A 285 30.95 7.40 -6.30
CA GLU A 285 31.87 6.38 -6.82
C GLU A 285 31.54 4.95 -6.36
N HIS A 286 31.13 4.75 -5.10
CA HIS A 286 30.85 3.43 -4.52
C HIS A 286 29.48 3.29 -3.85
N LEU A 287 28.63 4.32 -3.95
CA LEU A 287 27.32 4.34 -3.30
C LEU A 287 26.22 4.68 -4.30
N TRP A 288 25.11 3.96 -4.21
CA TRP A 288 23.84 4.30 -4.82
C TRP A 288 22.86 4.64 -3.71
N VAL A 289 22.04 5.68 -3.89
CA VAL A 289 21.02 6.09 -2.92
C VAL A 289 19.69 6.22 -3.64
N GLN A 290 18.71 5.44 -3.18
CA GLN A 290 17.31 5.64 -3.50
C GLN A 290 16.63 6.30 -2.30
N VAL A 291 16.08 7.49 -2.50
CA VAL A 291 15.22 8.15 -1.52
C VAL A 291 13.83 7.52 -1.60
N THR A 292 13.26 7.23 -0.43
CA THR A 292 11.87 6.75 -0.29
C THR A 292 11.13 7.64 0.69
N GLU A 293 9.83 7.77 0.46
CA GLU A 293 8.95 8.63 1.26
C GLU A 293 7.97 7.76 2.07
N GLU A 294 7.48 8.28 3.18
CA GLU A 294 6.28 7.78 3.86
C GLU A 294 5.26 8.92 3.83
N HIS A 295 4.04 8.62 3.39
CA HIS A 295 2.98 9.60 3.15
C HIS A 295 1.78 9.30 4.04
N PRO A 296 1.20 10.29 4.74
CA PRO A 296 -0.06 10.10 5.45
C PRO A 296 -1.25 10.04 4.49
N PHE A 297 -2.39 9.59 5.00
CA PHE A 297 -3.67 9.65 4.27
C PHE A 297 -4.19 11.08 4.14
N THR A 298 -4.94 11.36 3.06
CA THR A 298 -5.38 12.74 2.76
C THR A 298 -6.57 13.20 3.60
N ILE A 299 -7.40 12.27 4.10
CA ILE A 299 -8.66 12.61 4.79
C ILE A 299 -8.70 12.31 6.29
N LEU A 300 -8.02 11.27 6.79
CA LEU A 300 -8.18 10.79 8.19
C LEU A 300 -7.00 11.09 9.12
N GLU A 301 -5.90 11.67 8.63
CA GLU A 301 -4.66 11.85 9.40
C GLU A 301 -4.19 13.32 9.53
N SER A 302 -5.10 14.30 9.61
CA SER A 302 -4.70 15.72 9.51
C SER A 302 -4.28 16.44 10.81
N GLU A 303 -4.36 15.82 12.00
CA GLU A 303 -3.83 16.47 13.22
C GLU A 303 -2.33 16.19 13.46
N ASP A 304 -1.83 15.01 13.10
CA ASP A 304 -0.43 14.59 13.30
C ASP A 304 0.21 14.13 11.97
N PHE A 305 0.26 15.00 10.97
CA PHE A 305 0.94 14.72 9.69
C PHE A 305 2.39 14.23 9.91
N LYS A 306 2.69 12.99 9.51
CA LYS A 306 4.02 12.34 9.65
C LYS A 306 4.62 11.96 8.29
N PHE A 307 4.79 12.91 7.39
CA PHE A 307 5.64 12.68 6.21
C PHE A 307 7.08 12.45 6.66
N LYS A 308 7.69 11.37 6.16
CA LYS A 308 9.08 11.02 6.45
C LYS A 308 9.83 10.76 5.17
N ILE A 309 11.14 10.98 5.22
CA ILE A 309 12.06 10.61 4.16
C ILE A 309 13.08 9.63 4.72
N GLN A 310 13.35 8.58 3.96
CA GLN A 310 14.32 7.55 4.28
C GLN A 310 15.22 7.31 3.07
N LEU A 311 16.45 6.87 3.33
CA LEU A 311 17.45 6.59 2.30
C LEU A 311 17.75 5.11 2.28
N MET A 312 17.52 4.46 1.15
CA MET A 312 18.09 3.16 0.82
C MET A 312 19.48 3.38 0.25
N ILE A 313 20.52 3.10 1.05
CA ILE A 313 21.90 3.30 0.65
C ILE A 313 22.51 1.94 0.32
N SER A 314 22.96 1.81 -0.92
CA SER A 314 23.58 0.62 -1.49
C SER A 314 25.06 0.89 -1.72
N GLU A 315 25.91 0.27 -0.93
CA GLU A 315 27.36 0.31 -1.06
C GLU A 315 27.86 -0.94 -1.80
N CYS A 316 28.69 -0.74 -2.82
CA CYS A 316 29.37 -1.82 -3.53
C CYS A 316 30.85 -1.51 -3.70
N ARG A 317 31.69 -2.57 -3.69
CA ARG A 317 33.11 -2.46 -4.06
C ARG A 317 33.30 -1.98 -5.49
N ASP A 318 32.42 -2.39 -6.39
CA ASP A 318 32.43 -1.96 -7.78
C ASP A 318 32.10 -0.48 -7.87
N LYS A 319 32.70 0.23 -8.84
CA LYS A 319 32.39 1.64 -9.07
C LYS A 319 31.01 1.77 -9.71
N HIS A 320 30.29 2.84 -9.35
CA HIS A 320 28.95 3.15 -9.84
C HIS A 320 27.97 1.98 -9.64
N PRO A 321 27.64 1.66 -8.37
CA PRO A 321 26.70 0.59 -8.06
C PRO A 321 25.36 0.80 -8.76
N ARG A 322 24.79 -0.31 -9.25
CA ARG A 322 23.43 -0.36 -9.76
C ARG A 322 22.39 -0.13 -8.65
N LYS A 323 21.15 0.13 -9.06
CA LYS A 323 20.01 0.39 -8.17
C LYS A 323 19.89 -0.69 -7.08
N ASN A 324 20.03 -0.29 -5.82
CA ASN A 324 19.92 -1.18 -4.66
C ASN A 324 20.83 -2.43 -4.67
N ALA A 325 21.92 -2.42 -5.45
CA ALA A 325 22.81 -3.56 -5.62
C ALA A 325 23.44 -4.05 -4.30
N GLY A 326 23.67 -3.15 -3.34
CA GLY A 326 24.22 -3.42 -2.01
C GLY A 326 23.34 -4.31 -1.15
N PHE A 327 22.03 -4.41 -1.45
CA PHE A 327 21.11 -5.28 -0.72
C PHE A 327 21.08 -6.74 -1.23
N PHE A 328 21.81 -7.05 -2.29
CA PHE A 328 22.02 -8.43 -2.76
C PHE A 328 23.17 -9.10 -2.00
N ASN A 329 23.08 -10.41 -1.83
CA ASN A 329 24.13 -11.19 -1.17
C ASN A 329 25.42 -11.16 -1.98
N GLY A 330 26.54 -10.85 -1.33
CA GLY A 330 27.83 -10.93 -2.00
C GLY A 330 28.90 -10.23 -1.21
N TRP A 331 30.15 -10.64 -1.45
CA TRP A 331 31.28 -9.97 -0.83
C TRP A 331 31.41 -8.54 -1.38
N GLY A 332 31.54 -7.57 -0.48
CA GLY A 332 31.63 -6.15 -0.84
C GLY A 332 30.30 -5.49 -1.23
N ARG A 333 29.15 -6.08 -0.85
CA ARG A 333 27.81 -5.49 -1.00
C ARG A 333 27.24 -5.22 0.39
N ASN A 334 26.79 -4.00 0.63
CA ASN A 334 26.21 -3.59 1.90
C ASN A 334 25.04 -2.63 1.67
N GLY A 335 23.84 -3.06 2.08
CA GLY A 335 22.62 -2.26 2.04
C GLY A 335 22.30 -1.74 3.43
N LYS A 336 21.94 -0.45 3.54
CA LYS A 336 21.52 0.16 4.80
C LYS A 336 20.36 1.12 4.58
N ILE A 337 19.44 1.14 5.54
CA ILE A 337 18.37 2.14 5.61
C ILE A 337 18.80 3.24 6.56
N LYS A 338 18.69 4.49 6.11
CA LYS A 338 18.93 5.67 6.95
C LYS A 338 17.68 6.53 7.00
N ARG A 339 17.07 6.63 8.19
CA ARG A 339 15.96 7.55 8.44
C ARG A 339 16.51 8.97 8.59
N LEU A 340 15.79 9.94 8.05
CA LEU A 340 16.12 11.36 8.20
C LEU A 340 15.11 12.00 9.15
N ASP A 341 15.61 12.69 10.15
CA ASP A 341 14.79 13.47 11.09
C ASP A 341 14.62 14.90 10.54
N PHE A 342 13.37 15.38 10.49
CA PHE A 342 12.98 16.69 9.93
C PHE A 342 11.98 17.44 10.81
#